data_AF-A0A117QVT4-F1
#
_entry.id   AF-A0A117QVT4-F1
#
_cell.length_a   1.000
_cell.length_b   1.000
_cell.length_c   1.000
_cell.angle_alpha   90.00
_cell.angle_beta   90.00
_cell.angle_gamma   90.00
#
_symmetry.space_group_name_H-M   'P 1'
#
loop_
_entity.id
_entity.type
_entity.pdbx_description
1 polymer ?
#
loop_
_entity_poly.entity_id
_entity_poly.type
_entity_poly.pdbx_seq_one_letter_code
_entity_poly.pdbx_strand_id
1 'polypeptide(L)' 'MRAIQITQIGKPEDVVRVVDLQEPNAPSAGEVKVAVEFSPLNLHDLKVVRGELGRPPLPPPGTMTTRRPV' A
#
# COMPACT_ATOMS: atom_id res chain seq x y z
N MET A 1 -0.19 11.26 -4.75
CA MET A 1 -0.47 10.67 -3.42
C MET A 1 0.79 10.13 -2.75
N ARG A 2 0.82 10.10 -1.41
CA ARG A 2 1.82 9.34 -0.63
C ARG A 2 1.28 7.96 -0.30
N ALA A 3 2.13 6.93 -0.39
CA ALA A 3 1.72 5.57 -0.10
C ALA A 3 2.84 4.70 0.47
N ILE A 4 2.48 3.61 1.16
CA ILE A 4 3.39 2.62 1.77
C ILE A 4 3.67 1.46 0.80
N GLN A 5 4.82 1.46 0.12
CA GLN A 5 5.18 0.47 -0.90
C GLN A 5 6.29 -0.47 -0.43
N ILE A 6 6.25 -1.70 -0.95
CA ILE A 6 7.38 -2.65 -0.95
C ILE A 6 7.72 -3.01 -2.40
N THR A 7 9.00 -3.15 -2.70
CA THR A 7 9.51 -3.59 -4.02
C THR A 7 10.20 -4.94 -3.96
N GLN A 8 10.41 -5.46 -2.75
CA GLN A 8 10.94 -6.79 -2.46
C GLN A 8 10.35 -7.32 -1.15
N ILE A 9 10.30 -8.64 -1.01
CA ILE A 9 9.93 -9.32 0.24
C ILE A 9 11.11 -9.25 1.22
N GLY A 10 10.83 -9.02 2.50
CA GLY A 10 11.88 -8.98 3.53
C GLY A 10 11.37 -8.60 4.91
N LYS A 11 12.30 -8.21 5.79
CA LYS A 11 11.93 -7.68 7.11
C LYS A 11 11.24 -6.32 6.91
N PRO A 12 10.08 -6.07 7.54
CA PRO A 12 9.31 -4.84 7.31
C PRO A 12 10.12 -3.55 7.46
N GLU A 13 11.00 -3.48 8.46
CA GLU A 13 11.91 -2.37 8.71
C GLU A 13 12.86 -2.08 7.53
N ASP A 14 13.26 -3.13 6.80
CA ASP A 14 14.22 -3.03 5.71
C ASP A 14 13.56 -2.69 4.38
N VAL A 15 12.30 -3.09 4.17
CA VAL A 15 11.68 -3.07 2.83
C VAL A 15 10.49 -2.12 2.68
N VAL A 16 9.83 -1.73 3.78
CA VAL A 16 8.68 -0.83 3.73
C VAL A 16 9.14 0.61 3.55
N ARG A 17 8.60 1.31 2.54
CA ARG A 17 8.91 2.71 2.26
C ARG A 17 7.66 3.54 2.06
N VAL A 18 7.69 4.78 2.56
CA VAL A 18 6.72 5.79 2.14
C VAL A 18 7.27 6.44 0.88
N VAL A 19 6.50 6.40 -0.21
CA VAL A 19 6.87 6.92 -1.51
C VAL A 19 5.79 7.88 -2.03
N ASP A 20 6.18 8.80 -2.91
CA ASP A 20 5.26 9.61 -3.69
C ASP A 20 4.93 8.89 -4.99
N LEU A 21 3.63 8.77 -5.28
CA LEU A 21 3.08 8.17 -6.49
C LEU A 21 2.14 9.14 -7.19
N GLN A 22 1.98 8.97 -8.50
CA GLN A 22 0.92 9.65 -9.23
C GLN A 22 -0.46 9.25 -8.65
N GLU A 23 -1.39 10.20 -8.61
CA GLU A 23 -2.79 9.88 -8.26
C GLU A 23 -3.36 8.83 -9.22
N PRO A 24 -4.25 7.93 -8.76
CA PRO A 24 -4.92 6.99 -9.64
C PRO A 24 -5.77 7.77 -10.65
N ASN A 25 -5.87 7.19 -11.85
CA ASN A 25 -6.77 7.70 -12.89
C ASN A 25 -8.23 7.75 -12.40
N ALA A 26 -9.10 8.37 -13.21
CA ALA A 26 -10.53 8.30 -12.93
C ALA A 26 -10.99 6.83 -12.84
N PRO A 27 -11.85 6.50 -11.86
CA PRO A 27 -12.35 5.14 -11.72
C PRO A 27 -13.18 4.72 -12.95
N SER A 28 -13.12 3.44 -13.29
CA SER A 28 -13.95 2.84 -14.35
C SER A 28 -15.39 2.62 -13.88
N ALA A 29 -16.26 2.16 -14.79
CA ALA A 29 -17.61 1.76 -14.41
C ALA A 29 -17.58 0.66 -13.33
N GLY A 30 -18.22 0.91 -12.19
CA GLY A 30 -18.23 0.01 -11.03
C GLY A 30 -17.10 0.24 -10.03
N GLU A 31 -16.18 1.16 -10.30
CA GLU A 31 -15.10 1.53 -9.38
C GLU A 31 -15.38 2.89 -8.70
N VAL A 32 -14.75 3.11 -7.55
CA VAL A 32 -14.78 4.40 -6.85
C VAL A 32 -13.37 4.79 -6.45
N LYS A 33 -13.06 6.10 -6.56
CA LYS A 33 -11.82 6.66 -6.02
C LYS A 33 -12.07 7.16 -4.61
N VAL A 34 -11.36 6.59 -3.65
CA VAL A 34 -11.49 6.91 -2.23
C VAL A 34 -10.26 7.67 -1.75
N ALA A 35 -10.48 8.81 -1.11
CA ALA A 35 -9.44 9.49 -0.35
C ALA A 35 -9.32 8.82 1.03
N VAL A 36 -8.22 8.10 1.26
CA VAL A 36 -8.01 7.35 2.51
C VAL A 36 -7.45 8.29 3.58
N GLU A 37 -8.24 8.53 4.63
CA GLU A 37 -7.82 9.31 5.81
C GLU A 37 -7.10 8.42 6.82
N PHE A 38 -7.64 7.23 7.09
CA PHE A 38 -7.09 6.25 8.01
C PHE A 38 -7.07 4.85 7.39
N SER A 39 -5.96 4.14 7.55
CA SER A 39 -5.82 2.73 7.20
C SER A 39 -5.18 2.02 8.39
N PRO A 40 -5.89 1.09 9.06
CA PRO A 40 -5.32 0.37 10.19
C PRO A 40 -4.16 -0.51 9.73
N LEU A 41 -3.14 -0.62 10.56
CA LEU A 41 -2.05 -1.57 10.35
C LEU A 41 -2.38 -2.84 11.13
N ASN A 42 -2.48 -3.96 10.42
CA ASN A 42 -2.82 -5.25 10.96
C ASN A 42 -1.61 -6.20 10.92
N LEU A 43 -1.68 -7.26 11.71
CA LEU A 43 -0.62 -8.28 11.72
C LEU A 43 -0.48 -8.98 10.34
N HIS A 44 -1.57 -9.14 9.60
CA HIS A 44 -1.53 -9.80 8.29
C HIS A 44 -0.73 -9.00 7.25
N ASP A 45 -0.70 -7.67 7.33
CA ASP A 45 0.11 -6.81 6.46
C ASP A 45 1.59 -7.17 6.59
N LEU A 46 2.07 -7.33 7.83
CA LEU A 46 3.45 -7.71 8.13
C LEU A 46 3.78 -9.11 7.61
N LYS A 47 2.83 -10.04 7.66
CA LYS A 47 3.01 -11.40 7.12
C LYS A 47 3.10 -11.40 5.59
N VAL A 48 2.35 -10.52 4.90
CA VAL A 48 2.47 -10.33 3.45
C VAL A 48 3.83 -9.76 3.08
N VAL A 49 4.31 -8.73 3.79
CA VAL A 49 5.63 -8.13 3.58
C VAL A 49 6.77 -9.15 3.74
N ARG A 50 6.60 -10.11 4.67
CA ARG A 50 7.53 -11.23 4.90
C ARG A 50 7.36 -12.39 3.91
N GLY A 51 6.33 -12.36 3.06
CA GLY A 51 6.02 -13.41 2.10
C GLY A 51 5.46 -14.70 2.73
N GLU A 52 4.94 -14.60 3.96
CA GLU A 52 4.38 -15.72 4.73
C GLU A 52 2.92 -16.05 4.32
N LEU A 53 2.24 -15.12 3.65
CA LEU A 53 0.86 -15.28 3.13
C LEU A 53 0.82 -15.30 1.60
N GLY A 54 1.87 -15.86 0.97
CA GLY A 54 2.07 -15.84 -0.48
C GLY A 54 2.95 -14.66 -0.93
N ARG A 55 3.35 -14.68 -2.21
CA ARG A 55 4.25 -13.68 -2.81
C ARG A 55 3.55 -13.03 -4.01
N PRO A 56 2.74 -11.99 -3.79
CA PRO A 56 2.10 -11.27 -4.90
C PRO A 56 3.16 -10.57 -5.77
N PRO A 57 2.81 -10.19 -7.02
CA PRO A 57 3.64 -9.32 -7.82
C PRO A 57 4.00 -8.04 -7.06
N LEU A 58 5.26 -7.62 -7.17
CA LEU A 58 5.77 -6.42 -6.51
C LEU A 58 6.11 -5.34 -7.56
N PRO A 59 5.77 -4.05 -7.31
CA PRO A 59 4.99 -3.59 -6.17
C PRO A 59 3.50 -4.01 -6.27
N PRO A 60 2.82 -4.25 -5.13
CA PRO A 60 1.42 -4.65 -5.17
C PRO A 60 0.53 -3.51 -5.69
N PRO A 61 -0.49 -3.81 -6.51
CA PRO A 61 -1.47 -2.81 -6.93
C PRO A 61 -2.30 -2.35 -5.72
N GLY A 62 -2.43 -1.03 -5.53
CA GLY A 62 -3.16 -0.47 -4.39
C GLY A 62 -2.30 -0.40 -3.12
N THR A 63 -1.49 0.63 -3.05
CA THR A 63 -0.56 0.88 -1.94
C THR A 63 -1.31 1.55 -0.76
N MET A 64 -1.05 1.12 0.48
CA MET A 64 -1.65 1.70 1.70
C MET A 64 -1.45 3.23 1.70
N THR A 65 -2.52 3.99 1.71
CA THR A 65 -2.49 5.46 1.56
C THR A 65 -2.85 6.12 2.88
N THR A 66 -2.14 7.20 3.24
CA THR A 66 -2.52 8.05 4.38
C THR A 66 -2.37 9.53 3.99
N ARG A 67 -3.41 10.32 4.25
CA ARG A 67 -3.36 11.79 4.24
C ARG A 67 -3.10 12.29 5.67
N ARG A 68 -2.27 13.33 5.84
CA ARG A 68 -2.17 14.03 7.14
C ARG A 68 -3.51 14.71 7.43
N PRO A 69 -4.02 14.69 8.68
CA PRO A 69 -5.08 15.62 9.05
C PRO A 69 -4.53 17.05 8.97
N VAL A 70 -5.39 17.97 8.50
CA VAL A 70 -5.16 19.43 8.54
C VAL A 70 -5.23 19.93 9.98
#